data_AF-A0A023BCI3-F1
#
_entry.id   AF-A0A023BCI3-F1
#
_cell.length_a   1.000
_cell.length_b   1.000
_cell.length_c   1.000
_cell.angle_alpha   90.00
_cell.angle_beta   90.00
_cell.angle_gamma   90.00
#
_symmetry.space_group_name_H-M   'P 1'
#
loop_
_entity.id
_entity.type
_entity.pdbx_description
1 polymer ?
#
loop_
_entity_poly.entity_id
_entity_poly.type
_entity_poly.pdbx_seq_one_letter_code
_entity_poly.pdbx_strand_id
1 'polypeptide(L)'
;MKPGANLVARVLNECLEMEKGVKPAVCLFEEVRIMRLGEAALLRGLKRRDGKADRSITDLSIAHFEACSWRWLKLALLMRERQHEIGALTELMAEVENLVPRPVGLSDTWFLAGLLQRFLPSGILSSWMHPSIASQGGWSCRKMVFRVSFPDDVVHLPETEGCIRRVCAISKLDWWICRAQRDIQVDEGTWEVPALPLVLYTVRRTLGERTFDEAVKAMRDVIPPPSSLELSNLDYLACFLKYIETTPPKQIRPSLTSSSTIKAARGSEAARGSEAARGSEAARGSEATPCPRFSIPSGSNSRPAPACSSSNNSVDPDREVDPDRSVAAEMAAFVARVLEECATKERGEGVGQTPGEKLSLAELGFQNFRAALPSVERSEKRDRRAKSPYGSCGWRWLCLVGLMNDYLEPNELHNLIADSEKIVPRPKHVSPLWYLACQMQTCLRTTWVKAPPQWWLLRITVYRDHFPQTFGELPMSEMSSRLIAFTSRAAHWIAAGMRKFHLTRKTWSPTSNDDIVDVFHKVLGDHWFSEMINIIRPKICKIVPEEGKLQMQQLQDKCIMRILFKYAHVDRKLASALCRAWQFDVPLHPKRRDLRRPGEITEINSSEDEPPSKKVRKPLA
;
A
#
# COMPACT_ATOMS: atom_id res chain seq x y z
N MET A 1 39.16 8.69 -25.73
CA MET A 1 38.80 7.68 -24.70
C MET A 1 38.44 8.43 -23.42
N LYS A 2 37.25 8.21 -22.85
CA LYS A 2 36.83 8.88 -21.60
C LYS A 2 37.46 8.16 -20.40
N PRO A 3 38.23 8.83 -19.53
CA PRO A 3 38.72 8.23 -18.28
C PRO A 3 37.52 7.78 -17.45
N GLY A 4 37.45 6.49 -17.08
CA GLY A 4 36.35 5.92 -16.27
C GLY A 4 35.33 5.05 -17.03
N ALA A 5 35.45 4.90 -18.36
CA ALA A 5 34.46 4.27 -19.24
C ALA A 5 34.11 2.78 -19.01
N ASN A 6 34.49 2.16 -17.89
CA ASN A 6 34.08 0.78 -17.63
C ASN A 6 33.95 0.38 -16.15
N LEU A 7 33.77 1.32 -15.21
CA LEU A 7 33.65 0.98 -13.79
C LEU A 7 32.45 0.04 -13.51
N VAL A 8 31.29 0.35 -14.08
CA VAL A 8 30.08 -0.46 -13.91
C VAL A 8 30.24 -1.83 -14.56
N ALA A 9 30.76 -1.92 -15.79
CA ALA A 9 30.96 -3.20 -16.46
C ALA A 9 31.98 -4.07 -15.73
N ARG A 10 33.07 -3.48 -15.21
CA ARG A 10 34.07 -4.20 -14.41
C ARG A 10 33.44 -4.81 -13.16
N VAL A 11 32.69 -4.02 -12.38
CA VAL A 11 31.98 -4.51 -11.18
C VAL A 11 30.90 -5.53 -11.55
N LEU A 12 30.21 -5.35 -12.68
CA LEU A 12 29.25 -6.31 -13.18
C LEU A 12 29.92 -7.65 -13.53
N ASN A 13 31.04 -7.62 -14.24
CA ASN A 13 31.81 -8.81 -14.59
C ASN A 13 32.34 -9.51 -13.34
N GLU A 14 32.92 -8.78 -12.38
CA GLU A 14 33.31 -9.34 -11.08
C GLU A 14 32.13 -10.03 -10.37
N CYS A 15 30.94 -9.42 -10.38
CA CYS A 15 29.74 -10.00 -9.80
C CYS A 15 29.27 -11.27 -10.53
N LEU A 16 29.33 -11.29 -11.86
CA LEU A 16 29.00 -12.48 -12.66
C LEU A 16 30.02 -13.60 -12.44
N GLU A 17 31.30 -13.27 -12.32
CA GLU A 17 32.37 -14.21 -12.00
C GLU A 17 32.20 -14.83 -10.60
N MET A 18 31.84 -14.03 -9.59
CA MET A 18 31.52 -14.53 -8.24
C MET A 18 30.30 -15.47 -8.22
N GLU A 19 29.42 -15.36 -9.21
CA GLU A 19 28.21 -16.16 -9.32
C GLU A 19 28.34 -17.31 -10.34
N LYS A 20 29.56 -17.61 -10.81
CA LYS A 20 29.80 -18.81 -11.61
C LYS A 20 29.31 -20.06 -10.88
N GLY A 21 28.33 -20.73 -11.46
CA GLY A 21 27.70 -21.93 -10.89
C GLY A 21 26.47 -21.69 -10.03
N VAL A 22 26.09 -20.43 -9.77
CA VAL A 22 24.79 -20.12 -9.15
C VAL A 22 23.68 -20.43 -10.15
N LYS A 23 22.72 -21.27 -9.73
CA LYS A 23 21.57 -21.60 -10.57
C LYS A 23 20.61 -20.40 -10.64
N PRO A 24 20.04 -20.09 -11.82
CA PRO A 24 18.99 -19.09 -11.94
C PRO A 24 17.83 -19.35 -10.97
N ALA A 25 17.26 -18.28 -10.42
CA ALA A 25 16.15 -18.37 -9.47
C ALA A 25 14.84 -18.88 -10.09
N VAL A 26 14.72 -18.79 -11.41
CA VAL A 26 13.58 -19.21 -12.21
C VAL A 26 14.00 -20.36 -13.13
N CYS A 27 13.16 -21.37 -13.26
CA CYS A 27 13.40 -22.42 -14.26
C CYS A 27 13.01 -21.94 -15.66
N LEU A 28 13.52 -22.61 -16.70
CA LEU A 28 13.25 -22.26 -18.11
C LEU A 28 11.75 -22.14 -18.44
N PHE A 29 10.92 -23.03 -17.89
CA PHE A 29 9.47 -22.98 -18.10
C PHE A 29 8.85 -21.70 -17.49
N GLU A 30 9.30 -21.29 -16.32
CA GLU A 30 8.84 -20.06 -15.67
C GLU A 30 9.32 -18.82 -16.38
N GLU A 31 10.55 -18.83 -16.88
CA GLU A 31 11.09 -17.76 -17.71
C GLU A 31 10.23 -17.50 -18.95
N VAL A 32 9.93 -18.54 -19.72
CA VAL A 32 9.06 -18.43 -20.90
C VAL A 32 7.67 -17.92 -20.52
N ARG A 33 7.11 -18.40 -19.40
CA ARG A 33 5.82 -17.93 -18.89
C ARG A 33 5.86 -16.44 -18.51
N ILE A 34 6.87 -16.01 -17.77
CA ILE A 34 7.04 -14.62 -17.31
C ILE A 34 7.25 -13.70 -18.51
N MET A 35 8.07 -14.10 -19.48
CA MET A 35 8.29 -13.39 -20.74
C MET A 35 6.98 -13.15 -21.49
N ARG A 36 6.19 -14.20 -21.73
CA ARG A 36 4.88 -14.09 -22.42
C ARG A 36 3.89 -13.21 -21.66
N LEU A 37 3.86 -13.31 -20.33
CA LEU A 37 3.03 -12.44 -19.49
C LEU A 37 3.49 -10.98 -19.55
N GLY A 38 4.80 -10.75 -19.59
CA GLY A 38 5.44 -9.45 -19.77
C GLY A 38 5.02 -8.79 -21.07
N GLU A 39 5.23 -9.50 -22.18
CA GLU A 39 4.85 -9.11 -23.54
C GLU A 39 3.37 -8.77 -23.65
N ALA A 40 2.49 -9.71 -23.29
CA ALA A 40 1.05 -9.52 -23.38
C ALA A 40 0.54 -8.38 -22.47
N ALA A 41 1.15 -8.17 -21.31
CA ALA A 41 0.80 -7.06 -20.42
C ALA A 41 1.29 -5.72 -20.96
N LEU A 42 2.46 -5.68 -21.58
CA LEU A 42 3.03 -4.48 -22.21
C LEU A 42 2.16 -4.04 -23.39
N LEU A 43 1.93 -4.92 -24.37
CA LEU A 43 1.12 -4.61 -25.56
C LEU A 43 -0.29 -4.17 -25.17
N ARG A 44 -0.92 -4.85 -24.20
CA ARG A 44 -2.22 -4.43 -23.64
C ARG A 44 -2.15 -3.06 -22.97
N GLY A 45 -1.06 -2.76 -22.27
CA GLY A 45 -0.83 -1.47 -21.61
C GLY A 45 -0.69 -0.32 -22.61
N LEU A 46 0.00 -0.57 -23.73
CA LEU A 46 0.19 0.38 -24.83
C LEU A 46 -1.13 0.61 -25.60
N LYS A 47 -1.76 -0.46 -26.10
CA LYS A 47 -3.03 -0.38 -26.88
C LYS A 47 -4.17 0.30 -26.13
N ARG A 48 -4.27 0.07 -24.81
CA ARG A 48 -5.29 0.73 -23.96
C ARG A 48 -5.14 2.23 -23.90
N ARG A 49 -3.93 2.74 -24.12
CA ARG A 49 -3.64 4.15 -24.05
C ARG A 49 -3.69 4.82 -25.43
N ASP A 50 -3.35 4.09 -26.49
CA ASP A 50 -3.51 4.55 -27.87
C ASP A 50 -4.97 4.97 -28.19
N GLY A 51 -5.95 4.20 -27.70
CA GLY A 51 -7.37 4.53 -27.88
C GLY A 51 -7.91 5.69 -27.03
N LYS A 52 -7.12 6.22 -26.10
CA LYS A 52 -7.46 7.45 -25.36
C LYS A 52 -6.66 8.55 -26.00
N ALA A 53 -7.25 9.71 -26.30
CA ALA A 53 -6.57 10.87 -26.86
C ALA A 53 -5.53 11.51 -25.90
N ASP A 54 -4.87 10.70 -25.08
CA ASP A 54 -3.80 11.07 -24.19
C ASP A 54 -2.52 11.22 -25.01
N ARG A 55 -2.31 12.43 -25.53
CA ARG A 55 -1.11 12.84 -26.27
C ARG A 55 0.21 12.64 -25.49
N SER A 56 0.17 12.24 -24.22
CA SER A 56 1.37 12.02 -23.40
C SER A 56 2.19 10.78 -23.76
N ILE A 57 1.67 9.88 -24.61
CA ILE A 57 2.36 8.63 -24.99
C ILE A 57 3.34 8.85 -26.13
N THR A 58 3.02 9.76 -27.06
CA THR A 58 3.86 10.03 -28.24
C THR A 58 5.07 10.90 -27.93
N ASP A 59 5.12 11.53 -26.75
CA ASP A 59 6.19 12.45 -26.34
C ASP A 59 7.12 11.84 -25.26
N LEU A 60 7.49 10.56 -25.42
CA LEU A 60 8.50 9.96 -24.57
C LEU A 60 9.90 10.34 -25.04
N SER A 61 10.47 11.38 -24.46
CA SER A 61 11.89 11.74 -24.65
C SER A 61 12.85 10.72 -24.03
N ILE A 62 14.11 10.74 -24.47
CA ILE A 62 15.20 9.89 -23.94
C ILE A 62 15.39 10.01 -22.42
N ALA A 63 15.05 11.16 -21.83
CA ALA A 63 15.12 11.41 -20.38
C ALA A 63 14.25 10.43 -19.58
N HIS A 64 13.13 9.96 -20.16
CA HIS A 64 12.25 8.96 -19.55
C HIS A 64 12.90 7.58 -19.38
N PHE A 65 13.98 7.32 -20.13
CA PHE A 65 14.71 6.07 -20.18
C PHE A 65 16.10 6.17 -19.52
N GLU A 66 16.39 7.27 -18.83
CA GLU A 66 17.69 7.45 -18.14
C GLU A 66 17.91 6.45 -17.01
N ALA A 67 16.84 5.95 -16.40
CA ALA A 67 16.93 5.00 -15.32
C ALA A 67 15.76 4.03 -15.31
N CYS A 68 16.03 2.78 -14.96
CA CYS A 68 15.01 1.78 -14.70
C CYS A 68 15.35 0.97 -13.44
N SER A 69 14.35 0.32 -12.84
CA SER A 69 14.55 -0.55 -11.69
C SER A 69 15.08 -1.89 -12.16
N TRP A 70 15.99 -2.48 -11.38
CA TRP A 70 16.65 -3.75 -11.64
C TRP A 70 15.74 -4.84 -12.24
N ARG A 71 14.59 -5.08 -11.60
CA ARG A 71 13.63 -6.11 -12.04
C ARG A 71 13.05 -5.90 -13.45
N TRP A 72 12.96 -4.65 -13.92
CA TRP A 72 12.45 -4.35 -15.25
C TRP A 72 13.54 -4.48 -16.30
N LEU A 73 14.78 -4.09 -15.98
CA LEU A 73 15.93 -4.40 -16.82
C LEU A 73 16.11 -5.90 -16.98
N LYS A 74 15.98 -6.63 -15.87
CA LYS A 74 16.05 -8.10 -15.85
C LYS A 74 14.98 -8.74 -16.73
N LEU A 75 13.73 -8.27 -16.63
CA LEU A 75 12.66 -8.76 -17.50
C LEU A 75 12.93 -8.44 -18.97
N ALA A 76 13.42 -7.24 -19.30
CA ALA A 76 13.74 -6.87 -20.68
C ALA A 76 14.87 -7.73 -21.27
N LEU A 77 15.92 -8.01 -20.49
CA LEU A 77 17.00 -8.92 -20.88
C LEU A 77 16.48 -10.34 -21.11
N LEU A 78 15.63 -10.84 -20.21
CA LEU A 78 14.99 -12.15 -20.37
C LEU A 78 14.13 -12.22 -21.64
N MET A 79 13.36 -11.16 -21.92
CA MET A 79 12.57 -11.06 -23.15
C MET A 79 13.49 -11.10 -24.37
N ARG A 80 14.56 -10.29 -24.39
CA ARG A 80 15.53 -10.27 -25.48
C ARG A 80 16.16 -11.64 -25.74
N GLU A 81 16.65 -12.29 -24.69
CA GLU A 81 17.28 -13.61 -24.78
C GLU A 81 16.31 -14.65 -25.35
N ARG A 82 15.14 -14.80 -24.73
CA ARG A 82 14.16 -15.84 -25.10
C ARG A 82 13.47 -15.56 -26.43
N GLN A 83 13.25 -14.30 -26.79
CA GLN A 83 12.63 -13.94 -28.06
C GLN A 83 13.61 -14.03 -29.23
N HIS A 84 14.91 -13.84 -28.99
CA HIS A 84 15.94 -14.07 -30.00
C HIS A 84 16.03 -15.57 -30.36
N GLU A 85 15.89 -16.46 -29.37
CA GLU A 85 15.85 -17.92 -29.60
C GLU A 85 14.70 -18.38 -30.50
N ILE A 86 13.58 -17.65 -30.50
CA ILE A 86 12.37 -17.97 -31.30
C ILE A 86 12.15 -17.01 -32.49
N GLY A 87 13.06 -16.07 -32.74
CA GLY A 87 12.96 -15.10 -33.84
C GLY A 87 11.87 -14.03 -33.68
N ALA A 88 11.20 -13.92 -32.52
CA ALA A 88 10.03 -13.06 -32.32
C ALA A 88 10.38 -11.64 -31.80
N LEU A 89 11.65 -11.37 -31.46
CA LEU A 89 12.04 -10.09 -30.87
C LEU A 89 11.83 -8.93 -31.85
N THR A 90 12.18 -9.12 -33.12
CA THR A 90 12.03 -8.10 -34.17
C THR A 90 10.55 -7.73 -34.37
N GLU A 91 9.66 -8.71 -34.31
CA GLU A 91 8.21 -8.49 -34.41
C GLU A 91 7.66 -7.71 -33.22
N LEU A 92 8.06 -8.10 -31.98
CA LEU A 92 7.67 -7.36 -30.79
C LEU A 92 8.17 -5.92 -30.85
N MET A 93 9.44 -5.72 -31.21
CA MET A 93 10.03 -4.39 -31.29
C MET A 93 9.31 -3.54 -32.33
N ALA A 94 9.04 -4.07 -33.52
CA ALA A 94 8.26 -3.37 -34.54
C ALA A 94 6.86 -3.00 -34.04
N GLU A 95 6.14 -3.93 -33.38
CA GLU A 95 4.81 -3.64 -32.83
C GLU A 95 4.86 -2.57 -31.73
N VAL A 96 5.84 -2.64 -30.84
CA VAL A 96 6.02 -1.66 -29.76
C VAL A 96 6.40 -0.28 -30.32
N GLU A 97 7.29 -0.23 -31.32
CA GLU A 97 7.71 1.02 -31.96
C GLU A 97 6.61 1.70 -32.74
N ASN A 98 5.71 0.92 -33.35
CA ASN A 98 4.51 1.44 -33.99
C ASN A 98 3.58 2.14 -32.98
N LEU A 99 3.60 1.73 -31.72
CA LEU A 99 2.78 2.34 -30.65
C LEU A 99 3.51 3.48 -29.92
N VAL A 100 4.83 3.38 -29.81
CA VAL A 100 5.69 4.35 -29.12
C VAL A 100 7.00 4.49 -29.89
N PRO A 101 7.27 5.63 -30.54
CA PRO A 101 8.53 5.83 -31.24
C PRO A 101 9.71 5.69 -30.28
N ARG A 102 10.73 4.92 -30.68
CA ARG A 102 11.95 4.75 -29.89
C ARG A 102 12.83 6.01 -29.99
N PRO A 103 13.22 6.62 -28.86
CA PRO A 103 14.22 7.68 -28.88
C PRO A 103 15.55 7.24 -29.50
N VAL A 104 16.13 8.12 -30.30
CA VAL A 104 17.44 7.91 -30.93
C VAL A 104 18.50 7.64 -29.84
N GLY A 105 19.32 6.60 -30.05
CA GLY A 105 20.39 6.23 -29.13
C GLY A 105 19.98 5.38 -27.93
N LEU A 106 18.78 4.80 -27.92
CA LEU A 106 18.40 3.73 -26.99
C LEU A 106 18.57 2.35 -27.63
N SER A 107 19.21 1.44 -26.90
CA SER A 107 19.21 0.01 -27.24
C SER A 107 17.83 -0.60 -26.99
N ASP A 108 17.54 -1.72 -27.68
CA ASP A 108 16.28 -2.46 -27.53
C ASP A 108 15.96 -2.79 -26.08
N THR A 109 17.00 -3.17 -25.31
CA THR A 109 16.87 -3.56 -23.91
C THR A 109 16.45 -2.39 -23.03
N TRP A 110 17.10 -1.23 -23.17
CA TRP A 110 16.77 -0.04 -22.37
C TRP A 110 15.40 0.53 -22.74
N PHE A 111 15.07 0.49 -24.03
CA PHE A 111 13.74 0.87 -24.51
C PHE A 111 12.66 -0.01 -23.88
N LEU A 112 12.77 -1.35 -24.00
CA LEU A 112 11.83 -2.29 -23.39
C LEU A 112 11.75 -2.13 -21.87
N ALA A 113 12.88 -2.02 -21.17
CA ALA A 113 12.91 -1.87 -19.71
C ALA A 113 12.18 -0.60 -19.24
N GLY A 114 12.37 0.51 -19.95
CA GLY A 114 11.67 1.77 -19.68
C GLY A 114 10.17 1.65 -19.91
N LEU A 115 9.74 1.03 -21.01
CA LEU A 115 8.32 0.81 -21.30
C LEU A 115 7.66 -0.11 -20.26
N LEU A 116 8.30 -1.23 -19.90
CA LEU A 116 7.82 -2.12 -18.84
C LEU A 116 7.64 -1.35 -17.53
N GLN A 117 8.61 -0.54 -17.13
CA GLN A 117 8.51 0.28 -15.91
C GLN A 117 7.39 1.32 -15.95
N ARG A 118 7.16 1.90 -17.13
CA ARG A 118 6.23 3.01 -17.39
C ARG A 118 4.78 2.54 -17.45
N PHE A 119 4.52 1.48 -18.22
CA PHE A 119 3.17 1.04 -18.56
C PHE A 119 2.67 -0.08 -17.65
N LEU A 120 3.56 -0.77 -16.93
CA LEU A 120 3.14 -1.84 -16.01
C LEU A 120 2.99 -1.38 -14.55
N PRO A 121 1.94 -1.87 -13.85
CA PRO A 121 1.79 -1.66 -12.41
C PRO A 121 2.98 -2.22 -11.63
N SER A 122 3.40 -1.53 -10.57
CA SER A 122 4.61 -1.91 -9.83
C SER A 122 4.51 -3.28 -9.14
N GLY A 123 3.31 -3.79 -8.87
CA GLY A 123 3.10 -5.11 -8.27
C GLY A 123 2.83 -6.24 -9.27
N ILE A 124 2.71 -5.95 -10.58
CA ILE A 124 2.23 -6.96 -11.54
C ILE A 124 3.24 -8.09 -11.71
N LEU A 125 4.53 -7.78 -11.73
CA LEU A 125 5.60 -8.77 -11.89
C LEU A 125 5.59 -9.78 -10.73
N SER A 126 5.44 -9.33 -9.49
CA SER A 126 5.31 -10.20 -8.31
C SER A 126 4.05 -11.08 -8.35
N SER A 127 3.01 -10.68 -9.08
CA SER A 127 1.78 -11.49 -9.23
C SER A 127 1.92 -12.62 -10.27
N TRP A 128 2.93 -12.56 -11.15
CA TRP A 128 3.20 -13.59 -12.15
C TRP A 128 4.07 -14.74 -11.63
N MET A 129 4.68 -14.54 -10.47
CA MET A 129 5.64 -15.45 -9.86
C MET A 129 5.12 -16.02 -8.55
N HIS A 130 5.62 -17.20 -8.19
CA HIS A 130 5.42 -17.72 -6.85
C HIS A 130 6.13 -16.80 -5.83
N PRO A 131 5.57 -16.54 -4.63
CA PRO A 131 6.17 -15.63 -3.65
C PRO A 131 7.63 -15.94 -3.31
N SER A 132 8.00 -17.23 -3.24
CA SER A 132 9.39 -17.65 -2.98
C SER A 132 10.37 -17.22 -4.07
N ILE A 133 9.94 -17.25 -5.33
CA ILE A 133 10.75 -16.86 -6.49
C ILE A 133 10.82 -15.34 -6.59
N ALA A 134 9.70 -14.66 -6.34
CA ALA A 134 9.64 -13.19 -6.41
C ALA A 134 10.61 -12.52 -5.43
N SER A 135 10.92 -13.16 -4.29
CA SER A 135 11.90 -12.69 -3.31
C SER A 135 13.36 -13.01 -3.65
N GLN A 136 13.60 -13.85 -4.65
CA GLN A 136 14.93 -14.30 -5.06
C GLN A 136 15.34 -13.63 -6.38
N GLY A 137 16.62 -13.74 -6.74
CA GLY A 137 17.12 -13.36 -8.06
C GLY A 137 16.93 -11.88 -8.44
N GLY A 138 16.67 -10.99 -7.49
CA GLY A 138 16.38 -9.59 -7.78
C GLY A 138 15.03 -9.32 -8.46
N TRP A 139 14.13 -10.29 -8.59
CA TRP A 139 12.80 -10.10 -9.22
C TRP A 139 11.90 -9.09 -8.47
N SER A 140 12.14 -8.91 -7.17
CA SER A 140 11.52 -7.86 -6.35
C SER A 140 12.37 -6.61 -6.18
N CYS A 141 13.60 -6.58 -6.72
CA CYS A 141 14.53 -5.48 -6.53
C CYS A 141 14.04 -4.21 -7.25
N ARG A 142 13.78 -3.17 -6.48
CA ARG A 142 13.35 -1.84 -6.96
C ARG A 142 14.48 -0.83 -7.04
N LYS A 143 15.73 -1.24 -6.77
CA LYS A 143 16.88 -0.35 -6.90
C LYS A 143 17.04 0.06 -8.37
N MET A 144 17.41 1.32 -8.57
CA MET A 144 17.58 1.90 -9.89
C MET A 144 18.97 1.61 -10.44
N VAL A 145 19.04 1.40 -11.74
CA VAL A 145 20.23 1.40 -12.58
C VAL A 145 20.05 2.46 -13.65
N PHE A 146 21.16 3.05 -14.10
CA PHE A 146 21.16 4.24 -14.95
C PHE A 146 21.78 3.93 -16.30
N ARG A 147 21.09 4.29 -17.39
CA ARG A 147 21.48 3.96 -18.76
C ARG A 147 22.86 4.49 -19.11
N VAL A 148 23.14 5.74 -18.75
CA VAL A 148 24.41 6.41 -19.12
C VAL A 148 25.65 5.74 -18.53
N SER A 149 25.49 4.95 -17.47
CA SER A 149 26.58 4.26 -16.78
C SER A 149 26.59 2.75 -17.02
N PHE A 150 25.50 2.19 -17.56
CA PHE A 150 25.32 0.75 -17.63
C PHE A 150 25.61 0.23 -19.05
N PRO A 151 26.36 -0.87 -19.21
CA PRO A 151 26.71 -1.39 -20.53
C PRO A 151 25.48 -1.88 -21.31
N ASP A 152 25.45 -1.63 -22.62
CA ASP A 152 24.35 -2.02 -23.52
C ASP A 152 24.42 -3.51 -23.95
N ASP A 153 25.62 -4.10 -23.92
CA ASP A 153 25.95 -5.45 -24.38
C ASP A 153 25.77 -6.53 -23.31
N VAL A 154 25.21 -6.19 -22.14
CA VAL A 154 24.98 -7.13 -21.04
C VAL A 154 23.99 -8.19 -21.46
N VAL A 155 24.36 -9.47 -21.35
CA VAL A 155 23.47 -10.60 -21.63
C VAL A 155 22.69 -11.03 -20.39
N HIS A 156 23.38 -11.14 -19.24
CA HIS A 156 22.79 -11.60 -17.99
C HIS A 156 23.12 -10.67 -16.82
N LEU A 157 22.25 -10.70 -15.81
CA LEU A 157 22.41 -9.93 -14.58
C LEU A 157 22.67 -10.88 -13.39
N PRO A 158 23.44 -10.45 -12.38
CA PRO A 158 23.63 -11.24 -11.17
C PRO A 158 22.31 -11.50 -10.43
N GLU A 159 22.25 -12.65 -9.76
CA GLU A 159 21.11 -13.20 -9.05
C GLU A 159 21.18 -12.94 -7.54
N THR A 160 22.38 -12.89 -6.96
CA THR A 160 22.53 -12.76 -5.51
C THR A 160 22.29 -11.33 -5.04
N GLU A 161 21.69 -11.18 -3.87
CA GLU A 161 21.34 -9.85 -3.35
C GLU A 161 22.59 -8.96 -3.14
N GLY A 162 23.72 -9.55 -2.75
CA GLY A 162 25.00 -8.85 -2.58
C GLY A 162 25.50 -8.24 -3.89
N CYS A 163 25.58 -9.05 -4.94
CA CYS A 163 26.00 -8.60 -6.27
C CYS A 163 25.04 -7.57 -6.86
N ILE A 164 23.72 -7.80 -6.76
CA ILE A 164 22.70 -6.84 -7.21
C ILE A 164 22.91 -5.48 -6.52
N ARG A 165 23.10 -5.47 -5.20
CA ARG A 165 23.34 -4.24 -4.43
C ARG A 165 24.61 -3.54 -4.89
N ARG A 166 25.69 -4.28 -5.12
CA ARG A 166 26.99 -3.77 -5.59
C ARG A 166 26.87 -3.12 -6.98
N VAL A 167 26.24 -3.79 -7.95
CA VAL A 167 26.01 -3.26 -9.30
C VAL A 167 25.11 -2.02 -9.29
N CYS A 168 24.02 -2.04 -8.53
CA CYS A 168 23.15 -0.86 -8.39
C CYS A 168 23.88 0.33 -7.76
N ALA A 169 24.76 0.07 -6.77
CA ALA A 169 25.52 1.12 -6.10
C ALA A 169 26.55 1.77 -7.04
N ILE A 170 27.28 0.97 -7.84
CA ILE A 170 28.28 1.53 -8.77
C ILE A 170 27.60 2.26 -9.93
N SER A 171 26.48 1.74 -10.46
CA SER A 171 25.72 2.43 -11.51
C SER A 171 25.20 3.79 -11.02
N LYS A 172 24.78 3.89 -9.76
CA LYS A 172 24.38 5.15 -9.14
C LYS A 172 25.55 6.11 -8.94
N LEU A 173 26.68 5.61 -8.45
CA LEU A 173 27.88 6.42 -8.28
C LEU A 173 28.38 6.99 -9.61
N ASP A 174 28.49 6.14 -10.63
CA ASP A 174 28.93 6.54 -11.95
C ASP A 174 27.95 7.53 -12.62
N TRP A 175 26.64 7.35 -12.40
CA TRP A 175 25.63 8.33 -12.81
C TRP A 175 25.82 9.69 -12.12
N TRP A 176 26.08 9.71 -10.81
CA TRP A 176 26.40 10.94 -10.09
C TRP A 176 27.63 11.63 -10.67
N ILE A 177 28.70 10.87 -10.92
CA ILE A 177 29.94 11.37 -11.52
C ILE A 177 29.65 12.00 -12.90
N CYS A 178 28.95 11.26 -13.77
CA CYS A 178 28.58 11.75 -15.10
C CYS A 178 27.68 12.99 -15.05
N ARG A 179 26.78 13.08 -14.07
CA ARG A 179 25.88 14.22 -13.90
C ARG A 179 26.62 15.45 -13.41
N ALA A 180 27.47 15.30 -12.39
CA ALA A 180 28.34 16.36 -11.91
C ALA A 180 29.23 16.91 -13.04
N GLN A 181 29.84 16.04 -13.84
CA GLN A 181 30.65 16.46 -14.99
C GLN A 181 29.90 17.31 -16.02
N ARG A 182 28.59 17.14 -16.17
CA ARG A 182 27.77 17.92 -17.10
C ARG A 182 27.27 19.23 -16.50
N ASP A 183 26.90 19.19 -15.23
CA ASP A 183 26.13 20.26 -14.59
C ASP A 183 27.00 21.20 -13.75
N ILE A 184 28.22 20.79 -13.39
CA ILE A 184 29.07 21.60 -12.51
C ILE A 184 29.56 22.87 -13.18
N GLN A 185 29.45 23.97 -12.46
CA GLN A 185 30.20 25.20 -12.69
C GLN A 185 31.13 25.36 -11.49
N VAL A 186 32.43 25.19 -11.70
CA VAL A 186 33.41 25.29 -10.61
C VAL A 186 33.51 26.75 -10.18
N ASP A 187 33.08 27.01 -8.95
CA ASP A 187 33.11 28.31 -8.27
C ASP A 187 33.79 28.17 -6.89
N GLU A 188 33.99 29.28 -6.19
CA GLU A 188 34.59 29.29 -4.84
C GLU A 188 33.79 28.43 -3.85
N GLY A 189 32.47 28.43 -3.98
CA GLY A 189 31.58 27.66 -3.12
C GLY A 189 31.60 26.16 -3.40
N THR A 190 32.08 25.70 -4.56
CA THR A 190 32.01 24.30 -5.01
C THR A 190 32.60 23.34 -3.99
N TRP A 191 33.72 23.73 -3.38
CA TRP A 191 34.51 22.88 -2.49
C TRP A 191 34.12 23.00 -1.01
N GLU A 192 33.07 23.75 -0.69
CA GLU A 192 32.46 23.72 0.63
C GLU A 192 31.84 22.34 0.85
N VAL A 193 32.29 21.66 1.92
CA VAL A 193 31.85 20.31 2.28
C VAL A 193 30.50 20.41 3.00
N PRO A 194 29.37 20.01 2.37
CA PRO A 194 28.11 20.00 3.07
C PRO A 194 28.08 18.87 4.11
N ALA A 195 27.06 18.88 4.97
CA ALA A 195 26.80 17.75 5.87
C ALA A 195 26.72 16.44 5.05
N LEU A 196 27.59 15.49 5.40
CA LEU A 196 27.85 14.31 4.57
C LEU A 196 26.59 13.44 4.40
N PRO A 197 26.06 13.29 3.17
CA PRO A 197 24.82 12.54 2.96
C PRO A 197 24.98 11.04 3.30
N LEU A 198 24.07 10.48 4.12
CA LEU A 198 24.04 9.06 4.51
C LEU A 198 24.11 8.09 3.31
N VAL A 199 23.63 8.54 2.15
CA VAL A 199 23.65 7.78 0.91
C VAL A 199 25.07 7.49 0.41
N LEU A 200 26.04 8.39 0.62
CA LEU A 200 27.45 8.16 0.23
C LEU A 200 28.08 7.05 1.06
N TYR A 201 27.87 7.07 2.38
CA TYR A 201 28.30 5.99 3.27
C TYR A 201 27.71 4.64 2.86
N THR A 202 26.44 4.62 2.49
CA THR A 202 25.77 3.40 2.02
C THR A 202 26.40 2.88 0.73
N VAL A 203 26.72 3.77 -0.22
CA VAL A 203 27.39 3.41 -1.48
C VAL A 203 28.81 2.90 -1.21
N ARG A 204 29.64 3.62 -0.45
CA ARG A 204 31.00 3.19 -0.08
C ARG A 204 30.99 1.82 0.60
N ARG A 205 30.12 1.62 1.60
CA ARG A 205 29.98 0.33 2.30
C ARG A 205 29.56 -0.80 1.37
N THR A 206 28.67 -0.53 0.41
CA THR A 206 28.18 -1.54 -0.54
C THR A 206 29.21 -1.92 -1.59
N LEU A 207 30.03 -0.95 -2.04
CA LEU A 207 31.07 -1.17 -3.05
C LEU A 207 32.38 -1.73 -2.48
N GLY A 208 32.61 -1.52 -1.19
CA GLY A 208 33.92 -1.66 -0.57
C GLY A 208 34.79 -0.44 -0.81
N GLU A 209 35.72 -0.20 0.11
CA GLU A 209 36.60 0.97 0.12
C GLU A 209 37.41 1.09 -1.17
N ARG A 210 38.11 0.02 -1.57
CA ARG A 210 38.90 -0.01 -2.80
C ARG A 210 38.12 0.39 -4.05
N THR A 211 36.97 -0.24 -4.32
CA THR A 211 36.17 0.05 -5.52
C THR A 211 35.66 1.49 -5.51
N PHE A 212 35.27 1.99 -4.34
CA PHE A 212 34.80 3.36 -4.17
C PHE A 212 35.93 4.37 -4.41
N ASP A 213 37.08 4.16 -3.78
CA ASP A 213 38.24 5.06 -3.90
C ASP A 213 38.81 5.09 -5.31
N GLU A 214 38.85 3.96 -6.02
CA GLU A 214 39.23 3.91 -7.43
C GLU A 214 38.26 4.75 -8.30
N ALA A 215 36.95 4.67 -8.05
CA ALA A 215 35.96 5.46 -8.77
C ALA A 215 36.09 6.97 -8.47
N VAL A 216 36.30 7.33 -7.20
CA VAL A 216 36.50 8.74 -6.81
C VAL A 216 37.80 9.29 -7.38
N LYS A 217 38.88 8.50 -7.38
CA LYS A 217 40.17 8.89 -7.96
C LYS A 217 40.02 9.20 -9.45
N ALA A 218 39.35 8.34 -10.21
CA ALA A 218 39.09 8.58 -11.63
C ALA A 218 38.28 9.89 -11.86
N MET A 219 37.39 10.26 -10.95
CA MET A 219 36.66 11.53 -11.03
C MET A 219 37.57 12.73 -10.69
N ARG A 220 38.44 12.62 -9.67
CA ARG A 220 39.41 13.67 -9.31
C ARG A 220 40.34 14.03 -10.45
N ASP A 221 40.69 13.05 -11.28
CA ASP A 221 41.51 13.28 -12.47
C ASP A 221 40.77 14.12 -13.54
N VAL A 222 39.43 14.13 -13.52
CA VAL A 222 38.59 14.90 -14.46
C VAL A 222 38.20 16.26 -13.88
N ILE A 223 37.86 16.34 -12.60
CA ILE A 223 37.50 17.58 -11.90
C ILE A 223 38.40 17.70 -10.66
N PRO A 224 39.63 18.20 -10.81
CA PRO A 224 40.58 18.30 -9.71
C PRO A 224 40.13 19.36 -8.69
N PRO A 225 40.20 19.07 -7.38
CA PRO A 225 40.06 20.11 -6.37
C PRO A 225 41.27 21.07 -6.41
N PRO A 226 41.16 22.29 -5.85
CA PRO A 226 42.29 23.19 -5.70
C PRO A 226 43.45 22.51 -4.98
N SER A 227 44.68 22.73 -5.44
CA SER A 227 45.88 22.08 -4.88
C SER A 227 46.13 22.43 -3.41
N SER A 228 45.56 23.53 -2.92
CA SER A 228 45.62 23.95 -1.52
C SER A 228 44.65 23.20 -0.60
N LEU A 229 43.70 22.43 -1.15
CA LEU A 229 42.62 21.82 -0.40
C LEU A 229 42.70 20.29 -0.39
N GLU A 230 43.01 19.72 0.77
CA GLU A 230 43.00 18.27 0.98
C GLU A 230 41.62 17.78 1.39
N LEU A 231 40.82 17.32 0.42
CA LEU A 231 39.53 16.70 0.67
C LEU A 231 39.66 15.18 0.79
N SER A 232 38.93 14.56 1.73
CA SER A 232 38.73 13.10 1.70
C SER A 232 37.87 12.69 0.50
N ASN A 233 37.86 11.40 0.10
CA ASN A 233 37.02 10.93 -1.01
C ASN A 233 35.52 11.10 -0.76
N LEU A 234 35.10 11.01 0.50
CA LEU A 234 33.71 11.25 0.88
C LEU A 234 33.38 12.73 0.79
N ASP A 235 34.24 13.61 1.30
CA ASP A 235 34.03 15.06 1.27
C ASP A 235 34.04 15.58 -0.17
N TYR A 236 34.98 15.10 -0.98
CA TYR A 236 35.04 15.39 -2.42
C TYR A 236 33.72 15.05 -3.11
N LEU A 237 33.17 13.85 -2.92
CA LEU A 237 31.87 13.50 -3.51
C LEU A 237 30.69 14.30 -2.92
N ALA A 238 30.76 14.66 -1.64
CA ALA A 238 29.73 15.47 -0.99
C ALA A 238 29.60 16.85 -1.64
N CYS A 239 30.74 17.46 -2.02
CA CYS A 239 30.78 18.73 -2.75
C CYS A 239 30.00 18.67 -4.07
N PHE A 240 29.99 17.54 -4.78
CA PHE A 240 29.25 17.40 -6.05
C PHE A 240 27.78 17.08 -5.88
N LEU A 241 27.38 16.43 -4.78
CA LEU A 241 25.99 16.03 -4.58
C LEU A 241 25.01 17.21 -4.48
N LYS A 242 25.48 18.43 -4.20
CA LYS A 242 24.63 19.63 -4.24
C LYS A 242 24.26 20.08 -5.65
N TYR A 243 25.08 19.74 -6.65
CA TYR A 243 24.83 20.05 -8.07
C TYR A 243 24.06 18.95 -8.78
N ILE A 244 23.93 17.78 -8.16
CA ILE A 244 23.21 16.65 -8.72
C ILE A 244 21.81 16.62 -8.11
N GLU A 245 20.77 16.58 -8.94
CA GLU A 245 19.43 16.22 -8.46
C GLU A 245 19.46 14.80 -7.88
N THR A 246 19.68 14.66 -6.58
CA THR A 246 19.82 13.35 -5.91
C THR A 246 18.55 12.51 -5.96
N THR A 247 17.42 13.15 -6.25
CA THR A 247 16.17 12.49 -6.55
C THR A 247 16.12 12.25 -8.05
N PRO A 248 16.19 11.00 -8.54
CA PRO A 248 15.99 10.74 -9.97
C PRO A 248 14.66 11.38 -10.39
N PRO A 249 14.55 11.92 -11.62
CA PRO A 249 13.35 12.59 -12.09
C PRO A 249 12.17 11.71 -11.72
N LYS A 250 11.24 12.23 -10.91
CA LYS A 250 10.05 11.47 -10.53
C LYS A 250 9.43 11.05 -11.84
N GLN A 251 9.52 9.77 -12.20
CA GLN A 251 8.88 9.30 -13.41
C GLN A 251 7.41 9.56 -13.20
N ILE A 252 6.90 10.62 -13.84
CA ILE A 252 5.55 11.13 -13.67
C ILE A 252 4.66 10.08 -14.27
N ARG A 253 4.38 8.99 -13.55
CA ARG A 253 3.40 8.00 -13.96
C ARG A 253 2.17 8.84 -14.28
N PRO A 254 1.69 8.85 -15.54
CA PRO A 254 0.45 9.56 -15.80
C PRO A 254 -0.50 8.88 -14.84
N SER A 255 -1.06 9.67 -13.92
CA SER A 255 -1.92 9.10 -12.91
C SER A 255 -2.93 8.31 -13.70
N LEU A 256 -2.95 6.99 -13.50
CA LEU A 256 -4.01 6.18 -14.03
C LEU A 256 -5.23 6.70 -13.28
N THR A 257 -5.87 7.74 -13.80
CA THR A 257 -7.28 8.03 -13.56
C THR A 257 -7.95 6.75 -14.02
N SER A 258 -8.13 5.87 -13.04
CA SER A 258 -8.73 4.56 -13.20
C SER A 258 -10.18 4.80 -13.55
N SER A 259 -10.41 5.09 -14.83
CA SER A 259 -11.65 4.70 -15.48
C SER A 259 -11.84 3.22 -15.17
N SER A 260 -13.04 2.97 -14.69
CA SER A 260 -13.57 1.81 -14.00
C SER A 260 -13.08 0.43 -14.50
N THR A 261 -13.18 -0.49 -13.54
CA THR A 261 -13.27 -1.94 -13.74
C THR A 261 -11.93 -2.69 -13.88
N ILE A 262 -11.77 -3.66 -12.97
CA ILE A 262 -10.77 -4.74 -12.96
C ILE A 262 -9.33 -4.34 -12.52
N LYS A 263 -9.05 -4.37 -11.21
CA LYS A 263 -8.05 -5.32 -10.66
C LYS A 263 -7.89 -5.35 -9.12
N ALA A 264 -7.90 -6.59 -8.65
CA ALA A 264 -7.11 -7.26 -7.59
C ALA A 264 -6.06 -6.46 -6.77
N ALA A 265 -6.26 -6.42 -5.45
CA ALA A 265 -5.24 -6.34 -4.38
C ALA A 265 -5.95 -6.85 -3.10
N ARG A 266 -5.55 -7.87 -2.31
CA ARG A 266 -4.23 -8.35 -1.84
C ARG A 266 -3.38 -7.24 -1.22
N GLY A 267 -3.67 -6.94 0.05
CA GLY A 267 -2.77 -6.26 0.97
C GLY A 267 -2.58 -7.15 2.20
N SER A 268 -1.36 -7.65 2.40
CA SER A 268 -0.87 -8.22 3.65
C SER A 268 0.30 -7.34 4.08
N GLU A 269 0.16 -6.69 5.23
CA GLU A 269 1.20 -5.93 5.92
C GLU A 269 1.96 -6.88 6.85
N ALA A 270 3.28 -6.98 6.67
CA ALA A 270 4.20 -7.59 7.61
C ALA A 270 5.33 -6.60 7.91
N ALA A 271 5.57 -6.35 9.20
CA ALA A 271 6.73 -5.64 9.72
C ALA A 271 7.47 -6.55 10.72
N ARG A 272 8.81 -6.43 10.75
CA ARG A 272 9.82 -7.27 11.43
C ARG A 272 10.27 -6.70 12.78
N GLY A 273 10.80 -7.59 13.64
CA GLY A 273 11.76 -7.38 14.75
C GLY A 273 11.75 -8.61 15.69
N SER A 274 12.75 -9.50 15.71
CA SER A 274 13.96 -9.59 16.59
C SER A 274 13.61 -9.55 18.10
N GLU A 275 14.12 -10.37 19.02
CA GLU A 275 15.19 -11.38 19.12
C GLU A 275 14.96 -12.26 20.39
N ALA A 276 15.85 -13.22 20.64
CA ALA A 276 15.76 -14.43 21.48
C ALA A 276 15.57 -14.31 23.02
N ALA A 277 14.97 -15.35 23.64
CA ALA A 277 15.52 -16.11 24.78
C ALA A 277 14.77 -17.44 25.05
N ARG A 278 15.54 -18.49 25.39
CA ARG A 278 15.17 -19.84 25.91
C ARG A 278 14.43 -19.74 27.26
N GLY A 279 13.65 -20.69 27.79
CA GLY A 279 13.33 -22.10 27.49
C GLY A 279 12.39 -22.70 28.57
N SER A 280 12.07 -24.00 28.41
CA SER A 280 11.53 -24.99 29.39
C SER A 280 10.12 -24.76 30.00
N GLU A 281 9.16 -25.69 29.80
CA GLU A 281 8.72 -26.78 30.72
C GLU A 281 8.31 -26.30 32.13
N ALA A 282 7.34 -26.82 32.87
CA ALA A 282 6.19 -27.71 32.75
C ALA A 282 5.53 -27.67 34.16
N ALA A 283 4.28 -28.15 34.26
CA ALA A 283 3.64 -28.67 35.48
C ALA A 283 3.07 -27.72 36.56
N ARG A 284 1.76 -27.91 36.78
CA ARG A 284 1.03 -28.12 38.06
C ARG A 284 1.20 -27.12 39.21
N GLY A 285 0.07 -26.46 39.52
CA GLY A 285 -0.78 -26.93 40.62
C GLY A 285 -0.59 -26.30 42.01
N SER A 286 -1.74 -25.83 42.54
CA SER A 286 -2.14 -25.79 43.95
C SER A 286 -2.06 -24.48 44.72
N GLU A 287 -3.14 -24.31 45.48
CA GLU A 287 -3.67 -23.17 46.22
C GLU A 287 -3.03 -22.93 47.60
N ALA A 288 -3.41 -21.76 48.16
CA ALA A 288 -3.55 -21.40 49.58
C ALA A 288 -2.40 -20.64 50.32
N THR A 289 -2.60 -19.32 50.46
CA THR A 289 -2.57 -18.39 51.64
C THR A 289 -2.01 -18.93 52.99
N PRO A 290 -1.39 -18.14 53.93
CA PRO A 290 -1.52 -16.68 54.20
C PRO A 290 -0.26 -15.87 54.67
N CYS A 291 -0.43 -14.53 54.76
CA CYS A 291 0.42 -13.41 55.28
C CYS A 291 1.11 -13.64 56.66
N PRO A 292 2.06 -12.78 57.20
CA PRO A 292 2.22 -11.32 56.97
C PRO A 292 3.64 -10.65 57.09
N ARG A 293 3.66 -9.36 56.71
CA ARG A 293 4.36 -8.20 57.32
C ARG A 293 5.84 -7.82 57.03
N PHE A 294 5.97 -6.53 56.69
CA PHE A 294 7.05 -5.54 56.90
C PHE A 294 8.33 -5.58 56.04
N SER A 295 8.50 -4.60 55.14
CA SER A 295 9.34 -3.39 55.36
C SER A 295 9.73 -2.70 54.04
N ILE A 296 9.61 -1.37 54.01
CA ILE A 296 10.16 -0.43 53.01
C ILE A 296 11.57 -0.03 53.54
N PRO A 297 12.58 0.27 52.69
CA PRO A 297 12.81 1.66 52.28
C PRO A 297 13.32 1.87 50.82
N SER A 298 12.79 2.94 50.22
CA SER A 298 13.47 4.00 49.45
C SER A 298 14.53 3.67 48.38
N GLY A 299 14.35 4.27 47.19
CA GLY A 299 15.50 4.67 46.36
C GLY A 299 15.24 4.95 44.86
N SER A 300 15.00 6.22 44.54
CA SER A 300 15.39 6.92 43.30
C SER A 300 14.82 6.56 41.91
N ASN A 301 13.89 7.41 41.47
CA ASN A 301 14.01 8.29 40.29
C ASN A 301 14.71 7.77 39.01
N SER A 302 13.91 7.38 38.03
CA SER A 302 13.81 8.08 36.73
C SER A 302 12.82 7.36 35.81
N ARG A 303 11.73 8.04 35.43
CA ARG A 303 10.73 7.56 34.47
C ARG A 303 11.15 8.02 33.06
N PRO A 304 11.45 7.13 32.11
CA PRO A 304 11.51 7.50 30.71
C PRO A 304 10.08 7.61 30.18
N ALA A 305 9.80 8.68 29.43
CA ALA A 305 8.55 8.85 28.70
C ALA A 305 8.34 7.69 27.71
N PRO A 306 7.15 7.08 27.61
CA PRO A 306 6.90 6.04 26.63
C PRO A 306 6.77 6.67 25.24
N ALA A 307 7.67 6.31 24.35
CA ALA A 307 7.59 6.61 22.93
C ALA A 307 6.35 5.92 22.34
N CYS A 308 5.42 6.71 21.81
CA CYS A 308 4.20 6.26 21.16
C CYS A 308 4.51 5.61 19.80
N SER A 309 4.77 4.31 19.77
CA SER A 309 4.71 3.52 18.53
C SER A 309 3.26 3.18 18.21
N SER A 310 2.71 3.79 17.16
CA SER A 310 1.40 3.43 16.59
C SER A 310 1.44 2.01 16.03
N SER A 311 0.94 1.07 16.82
CA SER A 311 0.61 -0.28 16.36
C SER A 311 -0.92 -0.38 16.23
N ASN A 312 -1.41 -1.04 15.18
CA ASN A 312 -2.81 -1.42 15.06
C ASN A 312 -3.13 -2.39 16.21
N ASN A 313 -3.63 -1.83 17.31
CA ASN A 313 -3.99 -2.56 18.53
C ASN A 313 -5.14 -3.53 18.21
N SER A 314 -4.77 -4.79 18.00
CA SER A 314 -5.64 -5.92 18.32
C SER A 314 -6.05 -5.74 19.78
N VAL A 315 -7.33 -5.52 20.01
CA VAL A 315 -7.91 -5.35 21.33
C VAL A 315 -7.72 -6.67 22.06
N ASP A 316 -7.00 -6.64 23.18
CA ASP A 316 -6.91 -7.75 24.10
C ASP A 316 -8.34 -8.06 24.60
N PRO A 317 -8.92 -9.23 24.28
CA PRO A 317 -10.30 -9.54 24.63
C PRO A 317 -10.53 -9.62 26.14
N ASP A 318 -9.46 -9.75 26.95
CA ASP A 318 -9.56 -9.93 28.40
C ASP A 318 -9.48 -8.61 29.18
N ARG A 319 -9.27 -7.48 28.50
CA ARG A 319 -9.31 -6.18 29.17
C ARG A 319 -10.75 -5.74 29.32
N GLU A 320 -11.30 -5.93 30.51
CA GLU A 320 -12.65 -5.52 30.90
C GLU A 320 -12.89 -4.06 30.48
N VAL A 321 -13.71 -3.87 29.44
CA VAL A 321 -14.05 -2.55 28.92
C VAL A 321 -15.18 -2.04 29.79
N ASP A 322 -14.96 -0.87 30.41
CA ASP A 322 -15.99 -0.09 31.09
C ASP A 322 -17.31 -0.12 30.29
N PRO A 323 -18.40 -0.68 30.86
CA PRO A 323 -19.66 -0.85 30.15
C PRO A 323 -20.24 0.47 29.64
N ASP A 324 -19.95 1.59 30.31
CA ASP A 324 -20.37 2.92 29.88
C ASP A 324 -19.65 3.39 28.59
N ARG A 325 -18.49 2.82 28.30
CA ARG A 325 -17.68 3.11 27.09
C ARG A 325 -17.92 2.14 25.94
N SER A 326 -18.59 1.02 26.20
CA SER A 326 -18.96 0.06 25.18
C SER A 326 -20.25 0.47 24.47
N VAL A 327 -20.26 0.44 23.15
CA VAL A 327 -21.46 0.67 22.32
C VAL A 327 -21.72 -0.48 21.35
N ALA A 328 -21.08 -1.62 21.61
CA ALA A 328 -21.02 -2.71 20.64
C ALA A 328 -22.38 -3.34 20.38
N ALA A 329 -23.17 -3.56 21.43
CA ALA A 329 -24.50 -4.17 21.33
C ALA A 329 -25.49 -3.25 20.61
N GLU A 330 -25.50 -1.96 20.96
CA GLU A 330 -26.37 -0.97 20.34
C GLU A 330 -26.02 -0.76 18.86
N MET A 331 -24.72 -0.72 18.53
CA MET A 331 -24.24 -0.65 17.15
C MET A 331 -24.56 -1.92 16.36
N ALA A 332 -24.49 -3.10 16.98
CA ALA A 332 -24.89 -4.35 16.34
C ALA A 332 -26.40 -4.36 16.02
N ALA A 333 -27.24 -3.92 16.97
CA ALA A 333 -28.68 -3.80 16.77
C ALA A 333 -29.03 -2.77 15.69
N PHE A 334 -28.31 -1.65 15.65
CA PHE A 334 -28.43 -0.64 14.60
C PHE A 334 -28.09 -1.20 13.21
N VAL A 335 -26.94 -1.87 13.07
CA VAL A 335 -26.53 -2.50 11.80
C VAL A 335 -27.54 -3.56 11.36
N ALA A 336 -28.09 -4.34 12.30
CA ALA A 336 -29.13 -5.32 12.01
C ALA A 336 -30.39 -4.68 11.41
N ARG A 337 -30.88 -3.56 11.99
CA ARG A 337 -32.03 -2.81 11.43
C ARG A 337 -31.75 -2.29 10.02
N VAL A 338 -30.56 -1.73 9.79
CA VAL A 338 -30.17 -1.25 8.46
C VAL A 338 -30.15 -2.39 7.44
N LEU A 339 -29.66 -3.58 7.83
CA LEU A 339 -29.68 -4.78 6.99
C LEU A 339 -31.11 -5.22 6.65
N GLU A 340 -32.00 -5.24 7.64
CA GLU A 340 -33.40 -5.63 7.47
C GLU A 340 -34.18 -4.67 6.58
N GLU A 341 -33.99 -3.36 6.73
CA GLU A 341 -34.61 -2.36 5.88
C GLU A 341 -34.11 -2.48 4.43
N CYS A 342 -32.80 -2.64 4.23
CA CYS A 342 -32.22 -2.89 2.91
C CYS A 342 -32.82 -4.15 2.26
N ALA A 343 -32.94 -5.24 3.03
CA ALA A 343 -33.50 -6.50 2.54
C ALA A 343 -34.98 -6.35 2.17
N THR A 344 -35.76 -5.64 2.99
CA THR A 344 -37.18 -5.39 2.75
C THR A 344 -37.39 -4.52 1.51
N LYS A 345 -36.56 -3.48 1.34
CA LYS A 345 -36.60 -2.62 0.17
C LYS A 345 -36.29 -3.39 -1.12
N GLU A 346 -35.22 -4.19 -1.12
CA GLU A 346 -34.87 -5.01 -2.30
C GLU A 346 -35.94 -6.03 -2.66
N ARG A 347 -36.58 -6.66 -1.65
CA ARG A 347 -37.72 -7.55 -1.89
C ARG A 347 -38.89 -6.82 -2.55
N GLY A 348 -39.14 -5.56 -2.18
CA GLY A 348 -40.20 -4.74 -2.77
C GLY A 348 -39.90 -4.26 -4.19
N GLU A 349 -38.62 -4.11 -4.56
CA GLU A 349 -38.21 -3.65 -5.89
C GLU A 349 -38.31 -4.75 -6.96
N GLY A 350 -38.39 -6.03 -6.58
CA GLY A 350 -38.49 -7.16 -7.51
C GLY A 350 -37.24 -7.36 -8.41
N VAL A 351 -36.19 -6.58 -8.19
CA VAL A 351 -34.91 -6.65 -8.91
C VAL A 351 -34.00 -7.62 -8.16
N GLY A 352 -34.20 -8.92 -8.36
CA GLY A 352 -33.43 -9.96 -7.68
C GLY A 352 -33.12 -11.15 -8.57
N GLN A 353 -32.10 -11.91 -8.18
CA GLN A 353 -31.84 -13.22 -8.77
C GLN A 353 -33.01 -14.15 -8.47
N THR A 354 -33.31 -15.06 -9.39
CA THR A 354 -34.34 -16.08 -9.16
C THR A 354 -33.90 -17.03 -8.04
N PRO A 355 -34.84 -17.65 -7.30
CA PRO A 355 -34.50 -18.65 -6.28
C PRO A 355 -33.58 -19.76 -6.80
N GLY A 356 -33.78 -20.21 -8.05
CA GLY A 356 -32.94 -21.23 -8.69
C GLY A 356 -31.50 -20.77 -8.95
N GLU A 357 -31.29 -19.51 -9.36
CA GLU A 357 -29.94 -18.95 -9.52
C GLU A 357 -29.22 -18.80 -8.18
N LYS A 358 -29.96 -18.41 -7.13
CA LYS A 358 -29.43 -18.30 -5.76
C LYS A 358 -28.99 -19.65 -5.21
N LEU A 359 -29.85 -20.68 -5.35
CA LEU A 359 -29.52 -22.05 -4.99
C LEU A 359 -28.28 -22.55 -5.76
N SER A 360 -28.25 -22.36 -7.08
CA SER A 360 -27.11 -22.76 -7.92
C SER A 360 -25.80 -22.13 -7.46
N LEU A 361 -25.84 -20.87 -7.03
CA LEU A 361 -24.66 -20.17 -6.52
C LEU A 361 -24.25 -20.66 -5.12
N ALA A 362 -25.21 -20.96 -4.25
CA ALA A 362 -24.98 -21.55 -2.94
C ALA A 362 -24.32 -22.93 -3.06
N GLU A 363 -24.85 -23.81 -3.92
CA GLU A 363 -24.29 -25.13 -4.22
C GLU A 363 -22.88 -25.02 -4.80
N LEU A 364 -22.66 -24.09 -5.73
CA LEU A 364 -21.35 -23.86 -6.31
C LEU A 364 -20.34 -23.38 -5.25
N GLY A 365 -20.75 -22.49 -4.34
CA GLY A 365 -19.94 -22.03 -3.21
C GLY A 365 -19.58 -23.18 -2.26
N PHE A 366 -20.57 -24.01 -1.93
CA PHE A 366 -20.43 -25.21 -1.12
C PHE A 366 -19.40 -26.19 -1.73
N GLN A 367 -19.60 -26.57 -2.99
CA GLN A 367 -18.74 -27.54 -3.69
C GLN A 367 -17.30 -27.05 -3.81
N ASN A 368 -17.10 -25.77 -4.17
CA ASN A 368 -15.77 -25.20 -4.30
C ASN A 368 -15.04 -25.12 -2.95
N PHE A 369 -15.74 -24.73 -1.88
CA PHE A 369 -15.12 -24.68 -0.56
C PHE A 369 -14.76 -26.09 -0.08
N ARG A 370 -15.67 -27.06 -0.23
CA ARG A 370 -15.42 -28.47 0.09
C ARG A 370 -14.21 -29.03 -0.64
N ALA A 371 -14.08 -28.74 -1.94
CA ALA A 371 -12.92 -29.13 -2.75
C ALA A 371 -11.62 -28.44 -2.32
N ALA A 372 -11.71 -27.23 -1.76
CA ALA A 372 -10.54 -26.47 -1.30
C ALA A 372 -10.04 -26.91 0.08
N LEU A 373 -10.91 -27.43 0.96
CA LEU A 373 -10.58 -27.81 2.35
C LEU A 373 -9.28 -28.65 2.48
N PRO A 374 -9.03 -29.71 1.67
CA PRO A 374 -7.79 -30.49 1.78
C PRO A 374 -6.51 -29.69 1.51
N SER A 375 -6.60 -28.62 0.70
CA SER A 375 -5.46 -27.75 0.41
C SER A 375 -5.14 -26.80 1.57
N VAL A 376 -6.15 -26.43 2.37
CA VAL A 376 -6.03 -25.55 3.54
C VAL A 376 -5.19 -26.22 4.61
N GLU A 377 -5.44 -27.50 4.86
CA GLU A 377 -4.73 -28.31 5.86
C GLU A 377 -3.21 -28.33 5.61
N ARG A 378 -2.80 -28.30 4.34
CA ARG A 378 -1.37 -28.25 3.94
C ARG A 378 -0.75 -26.86 4.14
N SER A 379 -1.54 -25.80 3.99
CA SER A 379 -1.08 -24.41 4.08
C SER A 379 -0.95 -23.93 5.53
N GLU A 380 -1.91 -24.26 6.39
CA GLU A 380 -1.90 -23.82 7.79
C GLU A 380 -0.69 -24.35 8.58
N LYS A 381 -0.21 -25.56 8.25
CA LYS A 381 1.01 -26.12 8.82
C LYS A 381 2.24 -25.24 8.57
N ARG A 382 2.22 -24.36 7.55
CA ARG A 382 3.35 -23.49 7.18
C ARG A 382 3.25 -22.07 7.77
N ASP A 383 2.05 -21.54 7.99
CA ASP A 383 1.82 -20.12 8.29
C ASP A 383 1.11 -19.86 9.64
N ARG A 384 1.57 -20.49 10.72
CA ARG A 384 1.04 -20.29 12.09
C ARG A 384 1.13 -18.84 12.64
N ARG A 385 1.70 -17.89 11.89
CA ARG A 385 1.90 -16.49 12.33
C ARG A 385 0.91 -15.50 11.72
N ALA A 386 -0.04 -15.93 10.90
CA ALA A 386 -1.06 -15.03 10.36
C ALA A 386 -1.99 -14.54 11.50
N LYS A 387 -2.23 -13.22 11.57
CA LYS A 387 -3.21 -12.62 12.49
C LYS A 387 -4.58 -13.29 12.29
N SER A 388 -5.33 -13.44 13.38
CA SER A 388 -6.71 -13.98 13.39
C SER A 388 -7.53 -13.36 12.24
N PRO A 389 -7.93 -14.14 11.22
CA PRO A 389 -8.64 -13.62 10.05
C PRO A 389 -10.10 -13.27 10.34
N TYR A 390 -10.55 -13.40 11.60
CA TYR A 390 -11.96 -13.35 11.98
C TYR A 390 -12.45 -11.98 12.44
N GLY A 391 -11.60 -10.96 12.54
CA GLY A 391 -12.02 -9.61 12.92
C GLY A 391 -12.81 -8.87 11.84
N SER A 392 -12.65 -9.27 10.58
CA SER A 392 -13.32 -8.65 9.44
C SER A 392 -13.47 -9.64 8.28
N CYS A 393 -14.56 -9.55 7.54
CA CYS A 393 -14.83 -10.40 6.39
C CYS A 393 -15.25 -9.56 5.17
N GLY A 394 -14.98 -10.06 3.97
CA GLY A 394 -15.43 -9.46 2.73
C GLY A 394 -16.93 -9.65 2.52
N TRP A 395 -17.65 -8.60 2.14
CA TRP A 395 -19.11 -8.60 1.97
C TRP A 395 -19.61 -9.74 1.07
N ARG A 396 -18.99 -9.95 -0.08
CA ARG A 396 -19.33 -11.04 -1.01
C ARG A 396 -19.32 -12.44 -0.37
N TRP A 397 -18.44 -12.67 0.61
CA TRP A 397 -18.35 -13.96 1.29
C TRP A 397 -19.46 -14.12 2.32
N LEU A 398 -19.83 -13.02 2.99
CA LEU A 398 -21.01 -12.98 3.85
C LEU A 398 -22.28 -13.22 3.02
N CYS A 399 -22.44 -12.57 1.87
CA CYS A 399 -23.57 -12.81 0.97
C CYS A 399 -23.66 -14.28 0.55
N LEU A 400 -22.53 -14.87 0.13
CA LEU A 400 -22.50 -16.27 -0.29
C LEU A 400 -22.86 -17.23 0.84
N VAL A 401 -22.33 -17.02 2.05
CA VAL A 401 -22.69 -17.86 3.20
C VAL A 401 -24.14 -17.65 3.61
N GLY A 402 -24.67 -16.43 3.49
CA GLY A 402 -26.09 -16.14 3.69
C GLY A 402 -26.99 -16.92 2.72
N LEU A 403 -26.61 -16.98 1.44
CA LEU A 403 -27.28 -17.82 0.45
C LEU A 403 -27.18 -19.31 0.80
N MET A 404 -26.00 -19.77 1.23
CA MET A 404 -25.83 -21.16 1.66
C MET A 404 -26.70 -21.50 2.88
N ASN A 405 -26.88 -20.56 3.81
CA ASN A 405 -27.72 -20.74 4.98
C ASN A 405 -29.20 -20.88 4.64
N ASP A 406 -29.69 -20.13 3.65
CA ASP A 406 -31.12 -20.07 3.34
C ASP A 406 -31.56 -21.09 2.29
N TYR A 407 -30.65 -21.54 1.41
CA TYR A 407 -30.98 -22.38 0.25
C TYR A 407 -30.44 -23.81 0.33
N LEU A 408 -29.44 -24.10 1.17
CA LEU A 408 -28.95 -25.49 1.36
C LEU A 408 -29.67 -26.19 2.51
N GLU A 409 -29.66 -27.51 2.49
CA GLU A 409 -30.15 -28.31 3.61
C GLU A 409 -29.33 -28.00 4.88
N PRO A 410 -29.95 -27.71 6.03
CA PRO A 410 -29.24 -27.30 7.23
C PRO A 410 -28.12 -28.27 7.62
N ASN A 411 -28.36 -29.58 7.50
CA ASN A 411 -27.36 -30.60 7.84
C ASN A 411 -26.12 -30.54 6.95
N GLU A 412 -26.25 -30.19 5.67
CA GLU A 412 -25.11 -30.07 4.76
C GLU A 412 -24.19 -28.92 5.17
N LEU A 413 -24.77 -27.76 5.47
CA LEU A 413 -24.01 -26.59 5.91
C LEU A 413 -23.32 -26.83 7.26
N HIS A 414 -24.03 -27.44 8.23
CA HIS A 414 -23.46 -27.79 9.52
C HIS A 414 -22.29 -28.77 9.38
N ASN A 415 -22.43 -29.79 8.53
CA ASN A 415 -21.36 -30.75 8.25
C ASN A 415 -20.13 -30.07 7.61
N LEU A 416 -20.34 -29.16 6.66
CA LEU A 416 -19.26 -28.41 6.03
C LEU A 416 -18.49 -27.54 7.04
N ILE A 417 -19.21 -26.86 7.95
CA ILE A 417 -18.61 -26.07 9.01
C ILE A 417 -17.82 -26.97 9.97
N ALA A 418 -18.41 -28.09 10.40
CA ALA A 418 -17.75 -29.05 11.27
C ALA A 418 -16.47 -29.63 10.64
N ASP A 419 -16.50 -29.94 9.35
CA ASP A 419 -15.33 -30.41 8.61
C ASP A 419 -14.23 -29.35 8.51
N SER A 420 -14.60 -28.08 8.30
CA SER A 420 -13.66 -26.97 8.34
C SER A 420 -13.06 -26.77 9.75
N GLU A 421 -13.88 -26.88 10.80
CA GLU A 421 -13.44 -26.72 12.20
C GLU A 421 -12.45 -27.80 12.65
N LYS A 422 -12.49 -28.99 12.06
CA LYS A 422 -11.48 -30.04 12.25
C LYS A 422 -10.09 -29.63 11.75
N ILE A 423 -10.04 -28.76 10.73
CA ILE A 423 -8.78 -28.25 10.15
C ILE A 423 -8.33 -26.99 10.89
N VAL A 424 -9.23 -26.01 11.02
CA VAL A 424 -8.98 -24.72 11.64
C VAL A 424 -10.03 -24.49 12.74
N PRO A 425 -9.70 -24.70 14.03
CA PRO A 425 -10.68 -24.56 15.11
C PRO A 425 -11.31 -23.16 15.13
N ARG A 426 -12.64 -23.10 15.14
CA ARG A 426 -13.38 -21.83 15.26
C ARG A 426 -13.17 -21.23 16.65
N PRO A 427 -12.83 -19.93 16.77
CA PRO A 427 -12.81 -19.26 18.06
C PRO A 427 -14.22 -19.23 18.68
N LYS A 428 -14.32 -19.49 20.00
CA LYS A 428 -15.61 -19.59 20.72
C LYS A 428 -16.56 -18.40 20.51
N HIS A 429 -15.99 -17.20 20.35
CA HIS A 429 -16.73 -15.95 20.21
C HIS A 429 -17.07 -15.58 18.74
N VAL A 430 -16.73 -16.44 17.77
CA VAL A 430 -17.05 -16.23 16.35
C VAL A 430 -18.23 -17.12 15.98
N SER A 431 -19.26 -16.59 15.31
CA SER A 431 -20.41 -17.41 14.90
C SER A 431 -20.04 -18.40 13.78
N PRO A 432 -20.75 -19.53 13.64
CA PRO A 432 -20.48 -20.52 12.60
C PRO A 432 -20.47 -19.94 11.18
N LEU A 433 -21.46 -19.08 10.85
CA LEU A 433 -21.57 -18.46 9.53
C LEU A 433 -20.45 -17.44 9.26
N TRP A 434 -20.09 -16.62 10.26
CA TRP A 434 -18.97 -15.69 10.11
C TRP A 434 -17.65 -16.41 9.93
N TYR A 435 -17.44 -17.49 10.70
CA TYR A 435 -16.28 -18.36 10.56
C TYR A 435 -16.19 -18.93 9.15
N LEU A 436 -17.28 -19.49 8.62
CA LEU A 436 -17.31 -20.05 7.29
C LEU A 436 -16.97 -19.01 6.22
N ALA A 437 -17.52 -17.80 6.31
CA ALA A 437 -17.23 -16.72 5.37
C ALA A 437 -15.74 -16.32 5.39
N CYS A 438 -15.15 -16.20 6.58
CA CYS A 438 -13.71 -15.92 6.75
C CYS A 438 -12.82 -17.05 6.20
N GLN A 439 -13.24 -18.31 6.37
CA GLN A 439 -12.53 -19.46 5.81
C GLN A 439 -12.62 -19.47 4.29
N MET A 440 -13.81 -19.30 3.72
CA MET A 440 -13.98 -19.16 2.26
C MET A 440 -13.12 -18.03 1.70
N GLN A 441 -13.06 -16.87 2.37
CA GLN A 441 -12.19 -15.76 1.98
C GLN A 441 -10.70 -16.15 1.91
N THR A 442 -10.26 -16.99 2.84
CA THR A 442 -8.85 -17.39 2.97
C THR A 442 -8.50 -18.46 1.94
N CYS A 443 -9.41 -19.41 1.73
CA CYS A 443 -9.16 -20.64 1.00
C CYS A 443 -9.48 -20.52 -0.50
N LEU A 444 -10.51 -19.74 -0.85
CA LEU A 444 -10.98 -19.63 -2.22
C LEU A 444 -10.31 -18.47 -2.97
N ARG A 445 -9.71 -18.78 -4.13
CA ARG A 445 -9.19 -17.77 -5.05
C ARG A 445 -10.35 -17.01 -5.71
N THR A 446 -10.17 -15.74 -6.06
CA THR A 446 -11.28 -14.90 -6.57
C THR A 446 -11.79 -15.26 -7.97
N THR A 447 -11.35 -16.37 -8.57
CA THR A 447 -11.53 -16.71 -9.99
C THR A 447 -12.40 -17.94 -10.24
N TRP A 448 -13.04 -18.52 -9.23
CA TRP A 448 -13.83 -19.75 -9.42
C TRP A 448 -15.22 -19.50 -10.01
N VAL A 449 -15.76 -18.28 -9.94
CA VAL A 449 -17.03 -17.92 -10.58
C VAL A 449 -16.75 -17.42 -12.00
N LYS A 450 -17.24 -18.15 -13.02
CA LYS A 450 -17.03 -17.81 -14.44
C LYS A 450 -17.74 -16.50 -14.84
N ALA A 451 -18.94 -16.29 -14.32
CA ALA A 451 -19.75 -15.09 -14.52
C ALA A 451 -20.24 -14.58 -13.15
N PRO A 452 -19.40 -13.84 -12.41
CA PRO A 452 -19.75 -13.39 -11.07
C PRO A 452 -20.93 -12.41 -11.12
N PRO A 453 -21.93 -12.54 -10.23
CA PRO A 453 -22.98 -11.54 -10.13
C PRO A 453 -22.39 -10.18 -9.72
N GLN A 454 -23.08 -9.07 -10.01
CA GLN A 454 -22.51 -7.72 -9.83
C GLN A 454 -22.03 -7.47 -8.39
N TRP A 455 -22.79 -7.93 -7.39
CA TRP A 455 -22.43 -7.80 -5.99
C TRP A 455 -21.13 -8.53 -5.60
N TRP A 456 -20.74 -9.56 -6.34
CA TRP A 456 -19.49 -10.31 -6.10
C TRP A 456 -18.24 -9.45 -6.37
N LEU A 457 -18.37 -8.46 -7.25
CA LEU A 457 -17.30 -7.55 -7.61
C LEU A 457 -17.01 -6.53 -6.50
N LEU A 458 -17.95 -6.35 -5.57
CA LEU A 458 -17.83 -5.40 -4.46
C LEU A 458 -16.85 -5.92 -3.41
N ARG A 459 -15.75 -5.19 -3.23
CA ARG A 459 -14.68 -5.52 -2.28
C ARG A 459 -14.81 -4.74 -0.99
N ILE A 460 -15.98 -4.86 -0.38
CA ILE A 460 -16.30 -4.23 0.88
C ILE A 460 -15.79 -5.11 2.01
N THR A 461 -15.21 -4.50 3.03
CA THR A 461 -14.87 -5.19 4.29
C THR A 461 -15.88 -4.80 5.35
N VAL A 462 -16.47 -5.81 5.98
CA VAL A 462 -17.42 -5.70 7.10
C VAL A 462 -16.73 -6.20 8.37
N TYR A 463 -17.04 -5.57 9.49
CA TYR A 463 -16.44 -5.89 10.80
C TYR A 463 -17.35 -6.75 11.64
N ARG A 464 -16.78 -7.77 12.27
CA ARG A 464 -17.54 -8.76 13.06
C ARG A 464 -18.26 -8.15 14.25
N ASP A 465 -17.58 -7.22 14.94
CA ASP A 465 -18.00 -6.73 16.26
C ASP A 465 -19.37 -6.05 16.28
N HIS A 466 -19.91 -5.68 15.11
CA HIS A 466 -21.22 -5.05 14.96
C HIS A 466 -22.08 -5.73 13.88
N PHE A 467 -21.72 -6.95 13.48
CA PHE A 467 -22.50 -7.72 12.51
C PHE A 467 -23.37 -8.75 13.25
N PRO A 468 -24.60 -9.04 12.79
CA PRO A 468 -25.43 -10.09 13.37
C PRO A 468 -24.70 -11.44 13.45
N GLN A 469 -24.86 -12.15 14.56
CA GLN A 469 -24.23 -13.47 14.74
C GLN A 469 -24.85 -14.51 13.81
N THR A 470 -26.16 -14.42 13.61
CA THR A 470 -26.94 -15.21 12.65
C THR A 470 -27.40 -14.31 11.53
N PHE A 471 -27.39 -14.81 10.29
CA PHE A 471 -27.87 -14.09 9.13
C PHE A 471 -28.21 -15.08 8.01
N GLY A 472 -29.24 -14.76 7.24
CA GLY A 472 -29.60 -15.47 6.02
C GLY A 472 -29.12 -14.71 4.78
N GLU A 473 -29.92 -14.72 3.72
CA GLU A 473 -29.71 -13.96 2.51
C GLU A 473 -29.54 -12.47 2.83
N LEU A 474 -28.41 -11.90 2.39
CA LEU A 474 -28.07 -10.50 2.61
C LEU A 474 -28.45 -9.65 1.39
N PRO A 475 -28.72 -8.34 1.57
CA PRO A 475 -29.00 -7.42 0.46
C PRO A 475 -27.86 -7.40 -0.56
N MET A 476 -28.20 -7.50 -1.84
CA MET A 476 -27.25 -7.68 -2.94
C MET A 476 -27.25 -6.53 -3.95
N SER A 477 -28.13 -5.55 -3.83
CA SER A 477 -28.05 -4.35 -4.69
C SER A 477 -26.77 -3.55 -4.39
N GLU A 478 -26.31 -2.79 -5.39
CA GLU A 478 -25.17 -1.88 -5.22
C GLU A 478 -25.47 -0.81 -4.15
N MET A 479 -26.72 -0.32 -4.12
CA MET A 479 -27.17 0.72 -3.19
C MET A 479 -27.15 0.22 -1.73
N SER A 480 -27.73 -0.94 -1.46
CA SER A 480 -27.72 -1.53 -0.11
C SER A 480 -26.31 -1.90 0.31
N SER A 481 -25.53 -2.49 -0.58
CA SER A 481 -24.12 -2.82 -0.31
C SER A 481 -23.32 -1.57 0.05
N ARG A 482 -23.58 -0.43 -0.61
CA ARG A 482 -22.98 0.86 -0.27
C ARG A 482 -23.39 1.32 1.12
N LEU A 483 -24.68 1.32 1.43
CA LEU A 483 -25.19 1.73 2.73
C LEU A 483 -24.59 0.87 3.85
N ILE A 484 -24.61 -0.45 3.70
CA ILE A 484 -24.06 -1.42 4.67
C ILE A 484 -22.55 -1.24 4.85
N ALA A 485 -21.80 -0.99 3.77
CA ALA A 485 -20.36 -0.75 3.84
C ALA A 485 -20.02 0.45 4.73
N PHE A 486 -20.74 1.56 4.54
CA PHE A 486 -20.55 2.78 5.32
C PHE A 486 -21.06 2.60 6.75
N THR A 487 -22.23 1.99 6.94
CA THR A 487 -22.80 1.71 8.27
C THR A 487 -21.89 0.82 9.11
N SER A 488 -21.42 -0.32 8.58
CA SER A 488 -20.52 -1.23 9.31
C SER A 488 -19.20 -0.55 9.68
N ARG A 489 -18.62 0.25 8.75
CA ARG A 489 -17.38 0.98 9.01
C ARG A 489 -17.58 2.07 10.06
N ALA A 490 -18.67 2.83 9.98
CA ALA A 490 -19.02 3.87 10.93
C ALA A 490 -19.20 3.29 12.33
N ALA A 491 -20.00 2.23 12.47
CA ALA A 491 -20.20 1.51 13.72
C ALA A 491 -18.86 1.08 14.35
N HIS A 492 -17.99 0.47 13.55
CA HIS A 492 -16.66 0.04 14.01
C HIS A 492 -15.79 1.22 14.49
N TRP A 493 -15.71 2.30 13.72
CA TRP A 493 -14.91 3.46 14.10
C TRP A 493 -15.51 4.22 15.29
N ILE A 494 -16.83 4.33 15.39
CA ILE A 494 -17.51 4.90 16.54
C ILE A 494 -17.21 4.08 17.80
N ALA A 495 -17.36 2.76 17.74
CA ALA A 495 -17.08 1.90 18.89
C ALA A 495 -15.60 1.93 19.30
N ALA A 496 -14.67 2.03 18.34
CA ALA A 496 -13.26 2.24 18.62
C ALA A 496 -13.00 3.64 19.24
N GLY A 497 -13.69 4.67 18.75
CA GLY A 497 -13.61 6.04 19.24
C GLY A 497 -14.14 6.18 20.66
N MET A 498 -15.31 5.62 20.95
CA MET A 498 -15.95 5.62 22.27
C MET A 498 -15.05 4.99 23.34
N ARG A 499 -14.44 3.84 23.04
CA ARG A 499 -13.49 3.18 23.97
C ARG A 499 -12.30 4.06 24.32
N LYS A 500 -11.81 4.85 23.35
CA LYS A 500 -10.65 5.74 23.50
C LYS A 500 -11.05 7.16 23.92
N PHE A 501 -12.34 7.46 24.01
CA PHE A 501 -12.82 8.82 24.21
C PHE A 501 -12.48 9.31 25.62
N HIS A 502 -11.87 10.48 25.70
CA HIS A 502 -11.61 11.17 26.97
C HIS A 502 -11.60 12.67 26.70
N LEU A 503 -12.23 13.45 27.58
CA LEU A 503 -12.33 14.89 27.34
C LEU A 503 -10.97 15.56 27.51
N THR A 504 -10.41 16.05 26.41
CA THR A 504 -9.21 16.89 26.37
C THR A 504 -9.52 18.27 25.81
N ARG A 505 -8.64 19.25 26.04
CA ARG A 505 -8.71 20.57 25.37
C ARG A 505 -8.71 20.46 23.84
N LYS A 506 -8.16 19.37 23.29
CA LYS A 506 -8.12 19.10 21.85
C LYS A 506 -9.38 18.42 21.33
N THR A 507 -10.30 17.95 22.17
CA THR A 507 -11.53 17.24 21.74
C THR A 507 -12.26 18.02 20.65
N TRP A 508 -12.42 19.32 20.88
CA TRP A 508 -13.20 20.21 20.02
C TRP A 508 -12.42 20.78 18.84
N SER A 509 -11.13 20.45 18.71
CA SER A 509 -10.34 20.99 17.60
C SER A 509 -10.74 20.33 16.28
N PRO A 510 -10.73 21.08 15.16
CA PRO A 510 -11.00 20.54 13.83
C PRO A 510 -10.13 19.32 13.51
N THR A 511 -10.62 18.47 12.62
CA THR A 511 -9.93 17.27 12.16
C THR A 511 -9.66 17.37 10.67
N SER A 512 -8.72 16.57 10.16
CA SER A 512 -8.55 16.47 8.72
C SER A 512 -9.68 15.69 8.04
N ASN A 513 -10.59 15.05 8.78
CA ASN A 513 -11.56 14.07 8.26
C ASN A 513 -12.97 14.66 8.05
N ASP A 514 -13.09 15.98 7.98
CA ASP A 514 -14.37 16.67 7.89
C ASP A 514 -15.10 16.30 6.58
N ASP A 515 -14.37 16.29 5.46
CA ASP A 515 -14.87 15.84 4.16
C ASP A 515 -15.29 14.37 4.12
N ILE A 516 -14.60 13.51 4.88
CA ILE A 516 -14.98 12.10 5.04
C ILE A 516 -16.32 12.01 5.78
N VAL A 517 -16.49 12.76 6.88
CA VAL A 517 -17.76 12.75 7.63
C VAL A 517 -18.91 13.26 6.78
N ASP A 518 -18.69 14.24 5.91
CA ASP A 518 -19.70 14.69 4.94
C ASP A 518 -20.11 13.57 3.97
N VAL A 519 -19.16 12.75 3.50
CA VAL A 519 -19.48 11.57 2.68
C VAL A 519 -20.29 10.55 3.47
N PHE A 520 -19.93 10.27 4.73
CA PHE A 520 -20.72 9.37 5.58
C PHE A 520 -22.14 9.88 5.78
N HIS A 521 -22.32 11.17 6.08
CA HIS A 521 -23.63 11.81 6.18
C HIS A 521 -24.43 11.68 4.88
N LYS A 522 -23.80 11.94 3.73
CA LYS A 522 -24.43 11.83 2.42
C LYS A 522 -24.87 10.39 2.08
N VAL A 523 -24.08 9.38 2.45
CA VAL A 523 -24.41 7.97 2.16
C VAL A 523 -25.46 7.43 3.11
N LEU A 524 -25.33 7.72 4.41
CA LEU A 524 -26.28 7.25 5.43
C LEU A 524 -27.63 7.99 5.33
N GLY A 525 -27.62 9.24 4.89
CA GLY A 525 -28.77 10.13 4.96
C GLY A 525 -29.03 10.61 6.39
N ASP A 526 -29.91 11.62 6.52
CA ASP A 526 -30.15 12.29 7.80
C ASP A 526 -30.71 11.31 8.84
N HIS A 527 -31.64 10.43 8.45
CA HIS A 527 -32.27 9.46 9.35
C HIS A 527 -31.25 8.53 10.03
N TRP A 528 -30.50 7.74 9.25
CA TRP A 528 -29.55 6.77 9.80
C TRP A 528 -28.35 7.43 10.47
N PHE A 529 -27.88 8.56 9.95
CA PHE A 529 -26.77 9.28 10.55
C PHE A 529 -27.16 9.82 11.93
N SER A 530 -28.31 10.48 12.05
CA SER A 530 -28.78 11.02 13.34
C SER A 530 -29.14 9.94 14.33
N GLU A 531 -29.76 8.83 13.91
CA GLU A 531 -30.03 7.70 14.80
C GLU A 531 -28.74 7.12 15.40
N MET A 532 -27.70 6.92 14.58
CA MET A 532 -26.39 6.46 15.03
C MET A 532 -25.76 7.41 16.05
N ILE A 533 -25.90 8.73 15.88
CA ILE A 533 -25.43 9.72 16.85
C ILE A 533 -26.29 9.75 18.11
N ASN A 534 -27.60 9.55 18.00
CA ASN A 534 -28.48 9.49 19.16
C ASN A 534 -28.21 8.28 20.06
N ILE A 535 -27.71 7.17 19.50
CA ILE A 535 -27.26 6.01 20.30
C ILE A 535 -26.07 6.36 21.20
N ILE A 536 -25.11 7.14 20.70
CA ILE A 536 -23.84 7.38 21.40
C ILE A 536 -23.82 8.66 22.23
N ARG A 537 -24.62 9.67 21.85
CA ARG A 537 -24.67 10.96 22.54
C ARG A 537 -24.94 10.82 24.05
N PRO A 538 -25.92 10.03 24.53
CA PRO A 538 -26.15 9.84 25.96
C PRO A 538 -24.94 9.21 26.68
N LYS A 539 -24.24 8.27 26.05
CA LYS A 539 -23.06 7.62 26.63
C LYS A 539 -21.88 8.57 26.74
N ILE A 540 -21.66 9.41 25.73
CA ILE A 540 -20.65 10.48 25.82
C ILE A 540 -20.99 11.44 26.96
N CYS A 541 -22.25 11.84 27.09
CA CYS A 541 -22.71 12.69 28.20
C CYS A 541 -22.49 12.06 29.58
N LYS A 542 -22.49 10.74 29.73
CA LYS A 542 -22.15 10.08 31.00
C LYS A 542 -20.66 10.13 31.32
N ILE A 543 -19.80 10.09 30.30
CA ILE A 543 -18.33 10.00 30.46
C ILE A 543 -17.69 11.38 30.68
N VAL A 544 -18.32 12.45 30.22
CA VAL A 544 -17.80 13.83 30.34
C VAL A 544 -18.27 14.53 31.62
N PRO A 545 -17.46 15.45 32.19
CA PRO A 545 -17.91 16.35 33.27
C PRO A 545 -19.06 17.25 32.82
N GLU A 546 -19.78 17.87 33.76
CA GLU A 546 -20.99 18.67 33.52
C GLU A 546 -20.81 19.75 32.45
N GLU A 547 -19.68 20.47 32.44
CA GLU A 547 -19.38 21.49 31.43
C GLU A 547 -19.31 20.87 30.02
N GLY A 548 -18.76 19.66 29.92
CA GLY A 548 -18.70 18.88 28.69
C GLY A 548 -20.07 18.36 28.26
N LYS A 549 -21.02 18.12 29.18
CA LYS A 549 -22.37 17.64 28.86
C LYS A 549 -23.18 18.69 28.11
N LEU A 550 -23.19 19.93 28.63
CA LEU A 550 -23.87 21.05 27.98
C LEU A 550 -23.30 21.31 26.58
N GLN A 551 -21.97 21.30 26.46
CA GLN A 551 -21.33 21.45 25.16
C GLN A 551 -21.69 20.32 24.20
N MET A 552 -21.68 19.06 24.66
CA MET A 552 -22.04 17.89 23.84
C MET A 552 -23.49 17.96 23.35
N GLN A 553 -24.43 18.44 24.18
CA GLN A 553 -25.84 18.61 23.79
C GLN A 553 -26.03 19.63 22.67
N GLN A 554 -25.19 20.67 22.62
CA GLN A 554 -25.25 21.72 21.60
C GLN A 554 -24.56 21.35 20.28
N LEU A 555 -23.77 20.27 20.25
CA LEU A 555 -23.06 19.87 19.05
C LEU A 555 -23.97 19.23 18.00
N GLN A 556 -23.79 19.66 16.76
CA GLN A 556 -24.33 19.01 15.57
C GLN A 556 -23.78 17.58 15.43
N ASP A 557 -24.58 16.69 14.85
CA ASP A 557 -24.25 15.27 14.68
C ASP A 557 -22.92 15.06 13.94
N LYS A 558 -22.65 15.85 12.90
CA LYS A 558 -21.37 15.82 12.17
C LYS A 558 -20.17 16.17 13.05
N CYS A 559 -20.32 17.08 14.01
CA CYS A 559 -19.27 17.40 14.98
C CYS A 559 -18.95 16.18 15.85
N ILE A 560 -19.99 15.48 16.33
CA ILE A 560 -19.83 14.30 17.20
C ILE A 560 -19.12 13.17 16.43
N MET A 561 -19.54 12.88 15.20
CA MET A 561 -18.89 11.89 14.36
C MET A 561 -17.41 12.21 14.12
N ARG A 562 -17.07 13.48 13.80
CA ARG A 562 -15.68 13.94 13.62
C ARG A 562 -14.84 13.70 14.86
N ILE A 563 -15.37 14.03 16.03
CA ILE A 563 -14.71 13.83 17.31
C ILE A 563 -14.42 12.33 17.50
N LEU A 564 -15.40 11.46 17.26
CA LEU A 564 -15.21 10.02 17.45
C LEU A 564 -14.23 9.41 16.44
N PHE A 565 -14.25 9.84 15.18
CA PHE A 565 -13.26 9.40 14.18
C PHE A 565 -11.84 9.81 14.56
N LYS A 566 -11.68 10.99 15.18
CA LYS A 566 -10.40 11.44 15.72
C LYS A 566 -9.91 10.53 16.85
N TYR A 567 -10.75 10.22 17.84
CA TYR A 567 -10.39 9.34 18.95
C TYR A 567 -10.16 7.89 18.51
N ALA A 568 -10.87 7.45 17.47
CA ALA A 568 -10.64 6.15 16.86
C ALA A 568 -9.28 6.06 16.13
N HIS A 569 -8.64 7.21 15.86
CA HIS A 569 -7.46 7.33 15.00
C HIS A 569 -7.73 6.79 13.59
N VAL A 570 -8.86 7.18 13.00
CA VAL A 570 -9.21 6.76 11.63
C VAL A 570 -8.12 7.20 10.66
N ASP A 571 -7.43 6.22 10.08
CA ASP A 571 -6.44 6.45 9.04
C ASP A 571 -7.12 7.08 7.82
N ARG A 572 -6.70 8.30 7.49
CA ARG A 572 -7.29 9.07 6.41
C ARG A 572 -7.15 8.36 5.06
N LYS A 573 -6.00 7.71 4.79
CA LYS A 573 -5.78 7.01 3.52
C LYS A 573 -6.75 5.84 3.36
N LEU A 574 -7.03 5.11 4.44
CA LEU A 574 -8.03 4.03 4.47
C LEU A 574 -9.44 4.59 4.24
N ALA A 575 -9.82 5.66 4.93
CA ALA A 575 -11.13 6.27 4.79
C ALA A 575 -11.35 6.88 3.40
N SER A 576 -10.37 7.63 2.86
CA SER A 576 -10.43 8.13 1.49
C SER A 576 -10.42 7.02 0.44
N ALA A 577 -9.77 5.88 0.71
CA ALA A 577 -9.85 4.72 -0.18
C ALA A 577 -11.26 4.11 -0.20
N LEU A 578 -11.94 4.04 0.95
CA LEU A 578 -13.35 3.64 1.02
C LEU A 578 -14.25 4.61 0.24
N CYS A 579 -14.12 5.92 0.48
CA CYS A 579 -14.92 6.93 -0.22
C CYS A 579 -14.73 6.86 -1.75
N ARG A 580 -13.47 6.76 -2.21
CA ARG A 580 -13.17 6.65 -3.65
C ARG A 580 -13.63 5.35 -4.29
N ALA A 581 -13.64 4.25 -3.54
CA ALA A 581 -14.21 2.97 -4.02
C ALA A 581 -15.70 3.11 -4.39
N TRP A 582 -16.38 4.11 -3.81
CA TRP A 582 -17.78 4.46 -4.08
C TRP A 582 -17.94 5.78 -4.83
N GLN A 583 -16.91 6.18 -5.60
CA GLN A 583 -16.93 7.33 -6.50
C GLN A 583 -17.09 8.69 -5.79
N PHE A 584 -16.76 8.78 -4.50
CA PHE A 584 -16.63 10.06 -3.81
C PHE A 584 -15.19 10.58 -3.93
N ASP A 585 -15.02 11.75 -4.55
CA ASP A 585 -13.71 12.39 -4.66
C ASP A 585 -13.32 13.07 -3.35
N VAL A 586 -12.49 12.38 -2.58
CA VAL A 586 -11.96 12.87 -1.29
C VAL A 586 -10.46 13.08 -1.43
N PRO A 587 -9.94 14.32 -1.32
CA PRO A 587 -8.52 14.60 -1.49
C PRO A 587 -7.70 13.95 -0.37
N LEU A 588 -6.61 13.25 -0.71
CA LEU A 588 -5.74 12.61 0.31
C LEU A 588 -5.14 13.63 1.28
N HIS A 589 -4.71 14.77 0.75
CA HIS A 589 -4.25 15.91 1.52
C HIS A 589 -5.26 17.02 1.29
N PRO A 590 -6.23 17.20 2.21
CA PRO A 590 -7.10 18.35 2.13
C PRO A 590 -6.13 19.53 2.22
N LYS A 591 -6.10 20.37 1.18
CA LYS A 591 -5.36 21.62 1.25
C LYS A 591 -5.78 22.22 2.60
N ARG A 592 -4.81 22.56 3.46
CA ARG A 592 -5.10 23.43 4.61
C ARG A 592 -5.65 24.71 3.98
N ARG A 593 -6.95 24.72 3.64
CA ARG A 593 -7.67 25.94 3.31
C ARG A 593 -7.39 26.80 4.51
N ASP A 594 -6.75 27.92 4.22
CA ASP A 594 -6.16 28.84 5.16
C ASP A 594 -7.00 28.88 6.43
N LEU A 595 -6.55 28.15 7.46
CA LEU A 595 -6.90 28.42 8.85
C LEU A 595 -6.21 29.73 9.26
N ARG A 596 -6.21 30.74 8.38
CA ARG A 596 -6.09 32.13 8.77
C ARG A 596 -7.28 32.33 9.70
N ARG A 597 -6.96 32.57 10.97
CA ARG A 597 -7.97 32.88 11.98
C ARG A 597 -8.89 33.96 11.42
N PRO A 598 -10.22 33.77 11.43
CA PRO A 598 -11.15 34.87 11.24
C PRO A 598 -10.88 35.85 12.39
N GLY A 599 -10.10 36.90 12.14
CA GLY A 599 -9.66 37.84 13.18
C GLY A 599 -8.32 38.52 12.92
N GLU A 600 -7.48 38.01 12.01
CA GLU A 600 -6.31 38.77 11.56
C GLU A 600 -6.75 39.64 10.37
N ILE A 601 -7.38 40.76 10.71
CA ILE A 601 -7.60 41.88 9.81
C ILE A 601 -6.22 42.41 9.47
N THR A 602 -5.58 41.88 8.43
CA THR A 602 -4.60 42.67 7.69
C THR A 602 -5.38 43.80 7.05
N GLU A 603 -5.31 44.97 7.67
CA GLU A 603 -5.61 46.25 7.02
C GLU A 603 -4.95 46.24 5.65
N ILE A 604 -5.80 46.14 4.63
CA ILE A 604 -5.41 46.44 3.26
C ILE A 604 -5.23 47.95 3.24
N ASN A 605 -4.00 48.39 3.54
CA ASN A 605 -3.56 49.71 3.12
C ASN A 605 -3.52 49.69 1.60
N SER A 606 -4.58 50.28 1.05
CA SER A 606 -4.60 51.02 -0.20
C SER A 606 -3.26 51.73 -0.43
N SER A 607 -2.54 51.27 -1.44
CA SER A 607 -1.47 52.03 -2.09
C SER A 607 -1.66 51.82 -3.58
N GLU A 608 -2.18 52.85 -4.24
CA GLU A 608 -2.10 53.01 -5.68
C GLU A 608 -0.62 52.96 -6.07
N ASP A 609 -0.27 52.11 -7.03
CA ASP A 609 0.97 52.27 -7.79
C ASP A 609 0.68 51.94 -9.26
N GLU A 610 0.61 53.03 -10.00
CA GLU A 610 0.47 53.16 -11.44
C GLU A 610 1.75 52.64 -12.14
N PRO A 611 1.66 51.90 -13.26
CA PRO A 611 2.86 51.41 -13.95
C PRO A 611 3.57 52.56 -14.69
N PRO A 612 4.90 52.71 -14.59
CA PRO A 612 5.59 53.78 -15.29
C PRO A 612 5.60 53.55 -16.80
N SER A 613 5.33 54.64 -17.52
CA SER A 613 5.28 54.74 -18.96
C SER A 613 6.60 54.39 -19.64
N LYS A 614 6.49 53.70 -20.78
CA LYS A 614 7.60 53.31 -21.67
C LYS A 614 8.39 54.54 -22.13
N LYS A 615 9.66 54.65 -21.72
CA LYS A 615 10.63 55.56 -22.35
C LYS A 615 11.08 55.02 -23.70
N VAL A 616 10.77 55.78 -24.76
CA VAL A 616 11.30 55.64 -26.11
C VAL A 616 12.80 55.96 -26.12
N ARG A 617 13.64 55.02 -26.58
CA ARG A 617 15.05 55.27 -26.90
C ARG A 617 15.13 56.03 -28.23
N LYS A 618 15.66 57.26 -28.20
CA LYS A 618 16.24 57.90 -29.39
C LYS A 618 17.62 57.30 -29.66
N PRO A 619 18.02 57.08 -30.93
CA PRO A 619 19.40 56.78 -31.26
C PRO A 619 20.22 58.06 -31.24
N LEU A 620 21.47 57.99 -30.78
CA LEU A 620 22.46 59.04 -30.99
C LEU A 620 23.61 58.47 -31.79
N ALA A 621 23.95 59.25 -32.81
CA ALA A 621 25.18 59.25 -33.60
C ALA A 621 26.39 59.63 -32.76
#